data_AF-G4Z444-F1
#
_entry.id   AF-G4Z444-F1
#
_cell.length_a   1.000
_cell.length_b   1.000
_cell.length_c   1.000
_cell.angle_alpha   90.00
_cell.angle_beta   90.00
_cell.angle_gamma   90.00
#
_symmetry.space_group_name_H-M   'P 1'
#
loop_
_entity.id
_entity.type
_entity.pdbx_description
1 polymer ?
#
loop_
_entity_poly.entity_id
_entity_poly.type
_entity_poly.pdbx_seq_one_letter_code
_entity_poly.pdbx_strand_id
1 'polypeptide(L)' 'RLLPKQGSTPLCLKHLSKAGCTGNGKPGMCLSSQRVHFRPATLPAEVKEFITKRFGGLAPEYASL' A
#
# COMPACT_ATOMS: atom_id res chain seq x y z
N ARG A 1 -14.31 -6.05 -0.90
CA ARG A 1 -13.13 -5.19 -1.19
C ARG A 1 -11.96 -6.07 -1.61
N LEU A 2 -11.66 -6.17 -2.90
CA LEU A 2 -10.48 -6.90 -3.36
C LEU A 2 -9.25 -5.98 -3.26
N LEU A 3 -8.50 -6.13 -2.18
CA LEU A 3 -7.15 -5.56 -2.07
C LEU A 3 -6.16 -6.54 -2.69
N PRO A 4 -5.16 -6.05 -3.46
CA PRO A 4 -4.04 -6.90 -3.85
C PRO A 4 -3.43 -7.60 -2.64
N LYS A 5 -3.05 -8.88 -2.82
CA LYS A 5 -2.42 -9.71 -1.78
C LYS A 5 -1.12 -10.29 -2.31
N GLN A 6 -0.16 -10.48 -1.41
CA GLN A 6 1.01 -11.31 -1.66
C GLN A 6 0.83 -12.59 -0.82
N GLY A 7 0.58 -13.71 -1.49
CA GLY A 7 0.07 -14.92 -0.84
C GLY A 7 -1.29 -14.63 -0.16
N SER A 8 -1.38 -14.89 1.15
CA SER A 8 -2.58 -14.64 1.94
C SER A 8 -2.65 -13.24 2.56
N THR A 9 -1.56 -12.46 2.48
CA THR A 9 -1.41 -11.21 3.23
C THR A 9 -1.78 -10.00 2.35
N PRO A 10 -2.74 -9.15 2.75
CA PRO A 10 -3.15 -7.98 1.99
C PRO A 10 -2.09 -6.87 2.00
N LEU A 11 -2.11 -6.07 0.93
CA LEU A 11 -1.25 -4.91 0.77
C LEU A 11 -1.46 -3.86 1.88
N CYS A 12 -0.36 -3.27 2.33
CA CYS A 12 -0.35 -2.04 3.11
C CYS A 12 -0.62 -0.83 2.20
N LEU A 13 -1.81 -0.24 2.27
CA LEU A 13 -2.12 0.94 1.46
C LEU A 13 -1.30 2.19 1.84
N LYS A 14 -0.91 2.30 3.11
CA LYS A 14 -0.03 3.36 3.60
C LYS A 14 1.39 3.22 3.05
N HIS A 15 1.81 2.03 2.65
CA HIS A 15 3.10 1.83 1.99
C HIS A 15 3.14 2.44 0.59
N LEU A 16 2.04 2.37 -0.17
CA LEU A 16 1.95 2.96 -1.50
C LEU A 16 1.71 4.49 -1.48
N SER A 17 1.46 5.07 -0.32
CA SER A 17 1.05 6.46 -0.21
C SER A 17 2.21 7.38 0.11
N LYS A 18 2.02 8.69 -0.11
CA LYS A 18 2.99 9.71 0.31
C LYS A 18 3.32 9.69 1.80
N ALA A 19 2.39 9.22 2.63
CA ALA A 19 2.61 9.06 4.06
C ALA A 19 3.68 7.99 4.38
N GLY A 20 3.82 6.99 3.51
CA GLY A 20 4.75 5.89 3.66
C GLY A 20 4.44 4.97 4.85
N CYS A 21 4.98 3.75 4.79
CA CYS A 21 5.02 2.85 5.93
C CYS A 21 6.40 2.24 6.02
N THR A 22 7.09 2.47 7.14
CA THR A 22 8.47 2.02 7.37
C THR A 22 8.56 0.65 8.02
N GLY A 23 7.42 0.03 8.40
CA GLY A 23 7.43 -1.30 8.99
C GLY A 23 8.12 -1.41 10.35
N ASN A 24 8.16 -0.33 11.15
CA ASN A 24 9.04 -0.23 12.32
C ASN A 24 10.52 -0.53 11.99
N GLY A 25 10.98 -0.12 10.82
CA GLY A 25 12.37 -0.32 10.38
C GLY A 25 12.64 -1.72 9.80
N LYS A 26 11.60 -2.55 9.59
CA LYS A 26 11.71 -3.84 8.91
C LYS A 26 11.32 -3.70 7.44
N PRO A 27 12.27 -3.80 6.48
CA PRO A 27 11.96 -3.75 5.06
C PRO A 27 10.94 -4.82 4.67
N GLY A 28 10.02 -4.49 3.77
CA GLY A 28 9.00 -5.43 3.29
C GLY A 28 7.81 -5.68 4.24
N MET A 29 7.89 -5.26 5.50
CA MET A 29 6.87 -5.53 6.52
C MET A 29 6.07 -4.29 6.85
N CYS A 30 4.76 -4.45 7.09
CA CYS A 30 3.95 -3.38 7.67
C CYS A 30 4.13 -3.32 9.19
N LEU A 31 3.78 -2.17 9.78
CA LEU A 31 3.60 -2.03 11.22
C LEU A 31 2.63 -3.07 11.79
N SER A 32 1.59 -3.40 11.02
CA SER A 32 0.66 -4.48 11.33
C SER A 32 1.14 -5.78 10.67
N SER A 33 1.25 -6.85 11.44
CA SER A 33 1.57 -8.20 10.95
C SER A 33 0.55 -8.74 9.93
N GLN A 34 -0.59 -8.09 9.79
CA GLN A 34 -1.66 -8.47 8.86
C GLN A 34 -1.49 -7.85 7.47
N ARG A 35 -0.45 -7.03 7.24
CA ARG A 35 -0.22 -6.39 5.94
C ARG A 35 1.23 -6.50 5.52
N VAL A 36 1.45 -6.45 4.22
CA VAL A 36 2.79 -6.59 3.62
C VAL A 36 3.06 -5.44 2.64
N HIS A 37 4.34 -5.12 2.46
CA HIS A 37 4.80 -4.09 1.53
C HIS A 37 5.21 -4.74 0.23
N PHE A 38 4.52 -4.39 -0.85
CA PHE A 38 4.90 -4.77 -2.21
C PHE A 38 4.27 -3.81 -3.20
N ARG A 39 4.83 -3.77 -4.41
CA ARG A 39 4.23 -3.07 -5.53
C ARG A 39 3.27 -4.03 -6.25
N PRO A 40 1.95 -3.79 -6.26
CA PRO A 40 1.03 -4.58 -7.06
C PRO A 40 1.20 -4.25 -8.55
N ALA A 41 0.80 -5.17 -9.44
CA ALA A 41 0.78 -4.89 -10.88
C ALA A 41 -0.32 -3.88 -11.27
N THR A 42 -1.47 -3.95 -10.59
CA THR A 42 -2.61 -3.05 -10.80
C THR A 42 -3.23 -2.68 -9.45
N LEU A 43 -3.82 -1.50 -9.39
CA LEU A 43 -4.54 -1.02 -8.21
C LEU A 43 -5.94 -0.54 -8.61
N PRO A 44 -7.02 -1.07 -8.03
CA PRO A 44 -8.37 -0.61 -8.36
C PRO A 44 -8.56 0.88 -8.06
N ALA A 45 -9.36 1.56 -8.88
CA ALA A 45 -9.61 3.01 -8.75
C ALA A 45 -10.16 3.40 -7.35
N GLU A 46 -11.05 2.58 -6.78
CA GLU A 46 -11.58 2.79 -5.43
C GLU A 46 -10.48 2.80 -4.35
N VAL A 47 -9.45 1.96 -4.54
CA VAL A 47 -8.31 1.88 -3.62
C VAL A 47 -7.39 3.09 -3.78
N LYS A 48 -7.17 3.55 -5.02
CA LYS A 48 -6.44 4.81 -5.29
C LYS A 48 -7.13 5.99 -4.62
N GLU A 49 -8.44 6.13 -4.81
CA GLU A 49 -9.23 7.18 -4.15
C GLU A 49 -9.12 7.11 -2.63
N PHE A 50 -9.20 5.90 -2.06
CA PHE A 50 -9.05 5.72 -0.62
C PHE A 50 -7.66 6.18 -0.14
N ILE A 51 -6.60 5.82 -0.86
CA ILE A 51 -5.24 6.28 -0.56
C ILE A 51 -5.15 7.80 -0.66
N THR A 52 -5.75 8.41 -1.68
CA THR A 52 -5.80 9.87 -1.84
C THR A 52 -6.48 10.53 -0.66
N LYS A 53 -7.69 10.08 -0.31
CA LYS A 53 -8.52 10.66 0.76
C LYS A 53 -7.91 10.46 2.15
N ARG A 54 -7.22 9.35 2.41
CA ARG A 54 -6.72 8.99 3.76
C ARG A 54 -5.24 9.23 3.99
N PHE A 55 -4.42 9.20 2.94
CA PHE A 55 -2.97 9.19 3.04
C PHE A 55 -2.27 10.18 2.11
N GLY A 56 -3.00 11.10 1.47
CA GLY A 56 -2.43 12.18 0.66
C GLY A 56 -2.04 11.77 -0.77
N GLY A 57 -2.50 10.61 -1.22
CA GLY A 57 -2.27 10.10 -2.58
C GLY A 57 -1.11 9.13 -2.65
N LEU A 58 -0.89 8.58 -3.85
CA LEU A 58 0.22 7.67 -4.14
C LEU A 58 1.55 8.42 -4.04
N ALA A 59 2.57 7.73 -3.53
CA ALA A 59 3.94 8.24 -3.57
C ALA A 59 4.46 8.28 -5.02
N PRO A 60 5.41 9.17 -5.36
CA PRO A 60 5.90 9.35 -6.73
C PRO A 60 6.36 8.06 -7.40
N GLU A 61 7.02 7.17 -6.65
CA GLU A 61 7.47 5.87 -7.14
C GLU A 61 6.31 4.97 -7.60
N TYR A 62 5.11 5.18 -7.07
CA TYR A 62 3.89 4.43 -7.40
C TYR A 62 2.93 5.19 -8.32
N ALA A 63 3.33 6.33 -8.87
CA ALA A 63 2.46 7.16 -9.71
C ALA A 63 1.95 6.46 -10.98
N SER A 64 2.63 5.40 -11.43
CA SER A 64 2.22 4.59 -12.59
C SER A 64 1.24 3.45 -12.28
N LEU A 65 0.91 3.22 -11.00
CA LEU A 65 -0.12 2.24 -10.61
C LEU A 65 -1.52 2.75 -10.95
#